data_AF-F3C662-F1
#
_entry.id   AF-F3C662-F1
#
_cell.length_a   1.000
_cell.length_b   1.000
_cell.length_c   1.000
_cell.angle_alpha   90.00
_cell.angle_beta   90.00
_cell.angle_gamma   90.00
#
_symmetry.space_group_name_H-M   'P 1'
#
loop_
_entity.id
_entity.type
_entity.pdbx_description
1 polymer ?
#
loop_
_entity_poly.entity_id
_entity_poly.type
_entity_poly.pdbx_seq_one_letter_code
_entity_poly.pdbx_strand_id
1 'polypeptide(L)'
;SGAGSTGEPKGVVISHQSALNTCMDISQRHGVGPDDCVLALSALHFDLSVYDIFGVLGAGASLVLVNEQQRRDPALWCRLIDEHGITLWNSVPALLDMLLTYSEGFDLHSPAGLRLVMLSGDWIGLDLPERYHQYRSDGQFVAMGGATEAAIWSNICTVSRVEPHWRSIPYGTPLANQRYRVVDEAGRDCPDWVAGELWIGGTGVAQGYFNDPERSARQFVEVAGERWYRTGDMGCYWPDGTLEFLGRRDKQVKVGGYRIELGEIDAAFNRLEGVKAAISMAPGEREKSLVAFVVPQGSSLCSSIEADPRTPASYADWLTPETAATDTAESSLGDFLLQHLAFNGVHFSVPVTTATVLQTYACQAHWQPLLDRWLTWLATHGRLQRDARGTWQLKHPSAKVTSHHDSAYALTEALYAHHDTLREILHGQRSPQTLLEHPHWAPEQLLMHASGSRETLSALATSLADLSRLLQRPVRLIEASARSAVTGLFLLERLDASQLQYIALDASQAMVLKARERLAGFAH
;
A
#
# COMPACT_ATOMS: atom_id res chain seq x y z
N SER A 1 -3.72 16.41 15.85
CA SER A 1 -3.08 16.73 14.56
C SER A 1 -3.60 15.75 13.52
N GLY A 2 -4.04 16.22 12.35
CA GLY A 2 -4.50 15.35 11.27
C GLY A 2 -3.40 15.12 10.23
N ALA A 3 -3.47 14.01 9.50
CA ALA A 3 -2.62 13.77 8.33
C ALA A 3 -2.81 14.89 7.29
N GLY A 4 -1.73 15.33 6.65
CA GLY A 4 -1.70 16.45 5.71
C GLY A 4 -1.30 16.01 4.31
N SER A 5 -1.91 16.58 3.27
CA SER A 5 -1.61 16.22 1.87
C SER A 5 -0.18 16.52 1.42
N THR A 6 0.60 17.26 2.23
CA THR A 6 2.01 17.61 2.00
C THR A 6 3.00 16.72 2.76
N GLY A 7 2.51 15.80 3.59
CA GLY A 7 3.33 14.91 4.40
C GLY A 7 3.84 15.50 5.72
N GLU A 8 3.31 16.65 6.16
CA GLU A 8 3.44 17.16 7.53
C GLU A 8 2.07 17.16 8.23
N PRO A 9 2.01 16.77 9.52
CA PRO A 9 0.75 16.74 10.28
C PRO A 9 0.17 18.15 10.45
N LYS A 10 -1.11 18.32 10.12
CA LYS A 10 -1.83 19.59 10.23
C LYS A 10 -2.44 19.76 11.63
N GLY A 11 -2.20 20.91 12.26
CA GLY A 11 -2.88 21.31 13.50
C GLY A 11 -4.21 21.97 13.18
N VAL A 12 -5.31 21.57 13.83
CA VAL A 12 -6.62 22.22 13.69
C VAL A 12 -6.86 23.09 14.92
N VAL A 13 -7.20 24.37 14.71
CA VAL A 13 -7.44 25.33 15.80
C VAL A 13 -8.94 25.40 16.09
N ILE A 14 -9.37 24.82 17.20
CA ILE A 14 -10.77 24.81 17.65
C ILE A 14 -10.97 25.81 18.78
N SER A 15 -12.07 26.56 18.73
CA SER A 15 -12.44 27.50 19.79
C SER A 15 -13.16 26.78 20.94
N HIS A 16 -13.08 27.33 22.16
CA HIS A 16 -13.89 26.85 23.29
C HIS A 16 -15.38 26.84 22.95
N GLN A 17 -15.88 27.88 22.27
CA GLN A 17 -17.29 27.99 21.91
C GLN A 17 -17.73 26.86 20.97
N SER A 18 -16.90 26.51 19.99
CA SER A 18 -17.17 25.42 19.04
C SER A 18 -17.26 24.07 19.73
N ALA A 19 -16.26 23.73 20.56
CA ALA A 19 -16.26 22.48 21.32
C ALA A 19 -17.44 22.41 22.31
N LEU A 20 -17.68 23.50 23.03
CA LEU A 20 -18.74 23.57 24.02
C LEU A 20 -20.14 23.46 23.41
N ASN A 21 -20.36 24.03 22.21
CA ASN A 21 -21.62 23.87 21.47
C ASN A 21 -21.93 22.39 21.21
N THR A 22 -20.95 21.64 20.68
CA THR A 22 -21.12 20.21 20.41
C THR A 22 -21.36 19.43 21.69
N CYS A 23 -20.55 19.65 22.73
CA CYS A 23 -20.72 18.96 24.01
C CYS A 23 -22.10 19.21 24.64
N MET A 24 -22.54 20.47 24.69
CA MET A 24 -23.83 20.83 25.29
C MET A 24 -25.02 20.22 24.53
N ASP A 25 -25.00 20.24 23.18
CA ASP A 25 -26.10 19.69 22.39
C ASP A 25 -26.26 18.18 22.64
N ILE A 26 -25.17 17.42 22.59
CA ILE A 26 -25.21 15.96 22.83
C ILE A 26 -25.68 15.68 24.27
N SER A 27 -25.13 16.36 25.27
CA SER A 27 -25.54 16.13 26.66
C SER A 27 -27.01 16.48 26.90
N GLN A 28 -27.51 17.60 26.36
CA GLN A 28 -28.91 18.00 26.51
C GLN A 28 -29.86 17.06 25.78
N ARG A 29 -29.54 16.67 24.54
CA ARG A 29 -30.38 15.81 23.70
C ARG A 29 -30.60 14.43 24.29
N HIS A 30 -29.56 13.87 24.92
CA HIS A 30 -29.60 12.52 25.49
C HIS A 30 -29.71 12.50 27.01
N GLY A 31 -29.95 13.65 27.63
CA GLY A 31 -30.12 13.80 29.07
C GLY A 31 -28.94 13.23 29.86
N VAL A 32 -27.71 13.53 29.44
CA VAL A 32 -26.50 13.15 30.18
C VAL A 32 -26.42 13.99 31.45
N GLY A 33 -26.20 13.34 32.60
CA GLY A 33 -26.21 14.00 33.89
C GLY A 33 -25.45 13.25 34.99
N PRO A 34 -25.61 13.64 36.26
CA PRO A 34 -24.82 13.12 37.38
C PRO A 34 -24.93 11.61 37.65
N ASP A 35 -26.01 10.98 37.19
CA ASP A 35 -26.23 9.53 37.34
C ASP A 35 -25.52 8.71 36.24
N ASP A 36 -24.81 9.37 35.31
CA ASP A 36 -24.13 8.71 34.21
C ASP A 36 -22.66 8.44 34.47
N CYS A 37 -22.18 7.36 33.85
CA CYS A 37 -20.79 6.96 33.86
C CYS A 37 -20.36 6.51 32.46
N VAL A 38 -19.27 7.06 31.92
CA VAL A 38 -18.70 6.67 30.63
C VAL A 38 -17.46 5.79 30.81
N LEU A 39 -17.31 4.78 29.96
CA LEU A 39 -16.02 4.12 29.78
C LEU A 39 -15.21 4.88 28.72
N ALA A 40 -14.15 5.57 29.13
CA ALA A 40 -13.38 6.46 28.25
C ALA A 40 -12.44 5.67 27.34
N LEU A 41 -12.96 5.24 26.18
CA LEU A 41 -12.24 4.45 25.18
C LEU A 41 -11.53 5.32 24.14
N SER A 42 -11.89 6.60 24.02
CA SER A 42 -11.27 7.51 23.06
C SER A 42 -9.82 7.83 23.47
N ALA A 43 -8.88 7.70 22.54
CA ALA A 43 -7.52 8.15 22.82
C ALA A 43 -7.47 9.68 22.91
N LEU A 44 -6.65 10.21 23.81
CA LEU A 44 -6.51 11.67 24.04
C LEU A 44 -6.00 12.46 22.82
N HIS A 45 -5.45 11.77 21.82
CA HIS A 45 -5.02 12.38 20.56
C HIS A 45 -6.13 12.42 19.48
N PHE A 46 -7.31 11.86 19.78
CA PHE A 46 -8.52 11.99 18.98
C PHE A 46 -9.48 13.00 19.59
N ASP A 47 -10.20 13.73 18.74
CA ASP A 47 -11.19 14.73 19.15
C ASP A 47 -12.39 14.13 19.90
N LEU A 48 -12.71 12.85 19.71
CA LEU A 48 -13.73 12.14 20.50
C LEU A 48 -13.47 12.24 22.02
N SER A 49 -12.21 12.29 22.46
CA SER A 49 -11.90 12.41 23.88
C SER A 49 -12.32 13.76 24.47
N VAL A 50 -12.55 14.78 23.64
CA VAL A 50 -13.06 16.08 24.10
C VAL A 50 -14.46 15.92 24.70
N TYR A 51 -15.32 15.08 24.11
CA TYR A 51 -16.63 14.80 24.70
C TYR A 51 -16.53 13.94 25.96
N ASP A 52 -15.73 12.86 25.92
CA ASP A 52 -15.53 11.96 27.07
C ASP A 52 -15.04 12.71 28.32
N ILE A 53 -14.25 13.77 28.14
CA ILE A 53 -13.75 14.60 29.24
C ILE A 53 -14.70 15.75 29.51
N PHE A 54 -14.84 16.68 28.56
CA PHE A 54 -15.51 17.96 28.83
C PHE A 54 -17.03 17.89 28.73
N GLY A 55 -17.58 17.04 27.85
CA GLY A 55 -19.02 16.84 27.75
C GLY A 55 -19.57 16.11 28.97
N VAL A 56 -18.94 14.98 29.32
CA VAL A 56 -19.34 14.15 30.46
C VAL A 56 -19.13 14.88 31.79
N LEU A 57 -17.92 15.39 32.07
CA LEU A 57 -17.67 16.11 33.33
C LEU A 57 -18.45 17.43 33.40
N GLY A 58 -18.66 18.10 32.25
CA GLY A 58 -19.47 19.31 32.18
C GLY A 58 -20.96 19.08 32.51
N ALA A 59 -21.46 17.88 32.26
CA ALA A 59 -22.81 17.44 32.65
C ALA A 59 -22.91 16.94 34.10
N GLY A 60 -21.78 16.87 34.82
CA GLY A 60 -21.72 16.34 36.20
C GLY A 60 -21.61 14.81 36.28
N ALA A 61 -21.48 14.13 35.14
CA ALA A 61 -21.32 12.68 35.06
C ALA A 61 -19.90 12.23 35.46
N SER A 62 -19.71 10.92 35.60
CA SER A 62 -18.42 10.29 35.93
C SER A 62 -17.76 9.63 34.72
N LEU A 63 -16.44 9.45 34.77
CA LEU A 63 -15.67 8.77 33.73
C LEU A 63 -14.73 7.71 34.32
N VAL A 64 -14.67 6.54 33.69
CA VAL A 64 -13.72 5.46 34.00
C VAL A 64 -12.67 5.39 32.90
N LEU A 65 -11.40 5.60 33.28
CA LEU A 65 -10.27 5.57 32.36
C LEU A 65 -9.75 4.15 32.16
N VAL A 66 -9.39 3.83 30.93
CA VAL A 66 -8.62 2.64 30.58
C VAL A 66 -7.29 3.02 29.95
N ASN A 67 -6.25 2.22 30.18
CA ASN A 67 -4.96 2.43 29.53
C ASN A 67 -4.94 1.88 28.09
N GLU A 68 -3.86 2.17 27.34
CA GLU A 68 -3.67 1.73 25.95
C GLU A 68 -3.87 0.23 25.72
N GLN A 69 -3.32 -0.61 26.61
CA GLN A 69 -3.39 -2.06 26.51
C GLN A 69 -4.81 -2.58 26.76
N GLN A 70 -5.56 -1.86 27.60
CA GLN A 70 -6.95 -2.15 27.98
C GLN A 70 -7.97 -1.64 26.94
N ARG A 71 -7.57 -0.80 25.98
CA ARG A 71 -8.44 -0.28 24.91
C ARG A 71 -8.82 -1.28 23.81
N ARG A 72 -8.44 -2.55 23.94
CA ARG A 72 -8.87 -3.66 23.05
C ARG A 72 -9.09 -4.95 23.83
N ASP A 73 -9.63 -4.83 25.05
CA ASP A 73 -9.90 -5.95 25.96
C ASP A 73 -11.39 -6.01 26.32
N PRO A 74 -12.22 -6.70 25.53
CA PRO A 74 -13.66 -6.77 25.77
C PRO A 74 -14.02 -7.52 27.06
N ALA A 75 -13.15 -8.42 27.53
CA ALA A 75 -13.34 -9.10 28.81
C ALA A 75 -13.23 -8.12 29.98
N LEU A 76 -12.24 -7.24 29.93
CA LEU A 76 -12.11 -6.17 30.91
C LEU A 76 -13.26 -5.17 30.80
N TRP A 77 -13.70 -4.79 29.60
CA TRP A 77 -14.81 -3.84 29.45
C TRP A 77 -16.09 -4.35 30.08
N CYS A 78 -16.45 -5.62 29.86
CA CYS A 78 -17.63 -6.23 30.50
C CYS A 78 -17.55 -6.10 32.03
N ARG A 79 -16.39 -6.44 32.62
CA ARG A 79 -16.18 -6.28 34.08
C ARG A 79 -16.34 -4.83 34.54
N LEU A 80 -15.74 -3.87 33.82
CA LEU A 80 -15.81 -2.46 34.19
C LEU A 80 -17.23 -1.89 34.03
N ILE A 81 -17.98 -2.35 33.02
CA ILE A 81 -19.38 -1.99 32.83
C ILE A 81 -20.20 -2.40 34.05
N ASP A 82 -20.02 -3.64 34.50
CA ASP A 82 -20.76 -4.18 35.64
C ASP A 82 -20.30 -3.59 36.98
N GLU A 83 -18.98 -3.41 37.17
CA GLU A 83 -18.38 -2.92 38.42
C GLU A 83 -18.67 -1.43 38.68
N HIS A 84 -18.62 -0.61 37.63
CA HIS A 84 -18.76 0.84 37.75
C HIS A 84 -20.11 1.38 37.28
N GLY A 85 -21.03 0.50 36.87
CA GLY A 85 -22.35 0.90 36.38
C GLY A 85 -22.26 1.82 35.16
N ILE A 86 -21.47 1.44 34.16
CA ILE A 86 -21.26 2.25 32.96
C ILE A 86 -22.59 2.38 32.20
N THR A 87 -23.03 3.62 31.96
CA THR A 87 -24.29 3.93 31.27
C THR A 87 -24.06 4.44 29.85
N LEU A 88 -22.90 5.03 29.56
CA LEU A 88 -22.58 5.64 28.27
C LEU A 88 -21.42 4.91 27.59
N TRP A 89 -21.57 4.67 26.29
CA TRP A 89 -20.52 4.12 25.44
C TRP A 89 -20.26 5.07 24.26
N ASN A 90 -19.04 5.60 24.16
CA ASN A 90 -18.62 6.47 23.06
C ASN A 90 -17.38 5.87 22.38
N SER A 91 -17.50 5.48 21.11
CA SER A 91 -16.39 4.80 20.42
C SER A 91 -16.51 4.80 18.90
N VAL A 92 -15.51 4.20 18.24
CA VAL A 92 -15.62 3.77 16.85
C VAL A 92 -16.37 2.44 16.73
N PRO A 93 -17.05 2.15 15.60
CA PRO A 93 -17.92 0.97 15.46
C PRO A 93 -17.23 -0.36 15.77
N ALA A 94 -15.96 -0.50 15.40
CA ALA A 94 -15.17 -1.71 15.64
C ALA A 94 -15.01 -2.06 17.14
N LEU A 95 -15.00 -1.06 18.04
CA LEU A 95 -14.88 -1.34 19.48
C LEU A 95 -16.21 -1.83 20.07
N LEU A 96 -17.34 -1.26 19.64
CA LEU A 96 -18.66 -1.78 20.03
C LEU A 96 -18.85 -3.20 19.46
N ASP A 97 -18.49 -3.42 18.20
CA ASP A 97 -18.59 -4.74 17.57
C ASP A 97 -17.79 -5.80 18.36
N MET A 98 -16.58 -5.43 18.81
CA MET A 98 -15.76 -6.29 19.66
C MET A 98 -16.43 -6.58 21.02
N LEU A 99 -17.05 -5.57 21.65
CA LEU A 99 -17.82 -5.76 22.90
C LEU A 99 -18.98 -6.73 22.67
N LEU A 100 -19.84 -6.45 21.68
CA LEU A 100 -21.03 -7.26 21.39
C LEU A 100 -20.66 -8.69 21.02
N THR A 101 -19.69 -8.88 20.12
CA THR A 101 -19.23 -10.21 19.70
C THR A 101 -18.69 -11.02 20.87
N TYR A 102 -17.95 -10.39 21.78
CA TYR A 102 -17.46 -11.06 22.99
C TYR A 102 -18.62 -11.40 23.94
N SER A 103 -19.54 -10.46 24.18
CA SER A 103 -20.71 -10.70 25.03
C SER A 103 -21.62 -11.80 24.49
N GLU A 104 -21.84 -11.86 23.17
CA GLU A 104 -22.60 -12.90 22.49
C GLU A 104 -21.93 -14.28 22.63
N GLY A 105 -20.60 -14.33 22.44
CA GLY A 105 -19.82 -15.57 22.51
C GLY A 105 -19.74 -16.18 23.92
N PHE A 106 -19.87 -15.37 24.96
CA PHE A 106 -19.77 -15.79 26.36
C PHE A 106 -21.09 -15.62 27.17
N ASP A 107 -22.20 -15.33 26.50
CA ASP A 107 -23.54 -15.11 27.10
C ASP A 107 -23.53 -14.04 28.23
N LEU A 108 -22.73 -13.00 28.06
CA LEU A 108 -22.60 -11.92 29.03
C LEU A 108 -23.63 -10.83 28.75
N HIS A 109 -24.27 -10.33 29.80
CA HIS A 109 -25.33 -9.33 29.70
C HIS A 109 -24.86 -7.89 30.02
N SER A 110 -23.55 -7.67 30.20
CA SER A 110 -22.97 -6.37 30.55
C SER A 110 -23.41 -5.22 29.61
N PRO A 111 -23.53 -5.39 28.28
CA PRO A 111 -24.02 -4.31 27.40
C PRO A 111 -25.41 -3.75 27.76
N ALA A 112 -26.22 -4.49 28.53
CA ALA A 112 -27.52 -4.01 29.00
C ALA A 112 -27.42 -2.78 29.94
N GLY A 113 -26.28 -2.59 30.62
CA GLY A 113 -26.00 -1.42 31.44
C GLY A 113 -25.96 -0.11 30.65
N LEU A 114 -25.59 -0.19 29.37
CA LEU A 114 -25.42 0.97 28.48
C LEU A 114 -26.77 1.52 28.06
N ARG A 115 -27.17 2.70 28.53
CA ARG A 115 -28.41 3.38 28.10
C ARG A 115 -28.24 4.20 26.83
N LEU A 116 -27.00 4.57 26.52
CA LEU A 116 -26.65 5.40 25.37
C LEU A 116 -25.37 4.86 24.74
N VAL A 117 -25.48 4.43 23.49
CA VAL A 117 -24.37 4.02 22.63
C VAL A 117 -24.21 5.05 21.53
N MET A 118 -23.05 5.70 21.50
CA MET A 118 -22.65 6.73 20.57
C MET A 118 -21.49 6.21 19.70
N LEU A 119 -21.74 6.08 18.40
CA LEU A 119 -20.74 5.62 17.45
C LEU A 119 -20.40 6.68 16.43
N SER A 120 -19.12 6.82 16.13
CA SER A 120 -18.63 7.75 15.12
C SER A 120 -17.24 7.38 14.62
N GLY A 121 -16.69 8.16 13.69
CA GLY A 121 -15.31 8.00 13.25
C GLY A 121 -15.09 6.99 12.12
N ASP A 122 -16.03 6.08 11.85
CA ASP A 122 -16.02 5.17 10.68
C ASP A 122 -17.43 4.85 10.17
N TRP A 123 -17.53 4.06 9.11
CA TRP A 123 -18.79 3.49 8.64
C TRP A 123 -19.43 2.65 9.75
N ILE A 124 -20.70 2.92 10.04
CA ILE A 124 -21.46 2.21 11.07
C ILE A 124 -22.26 1.10 10.41
N GLY A 125 -21.97 -0.14 10.81
CA GLY A 125 -22.65 -1.34 10.31
C GLY A 125 -24.15 -1.32 10.61
N LEU A 126 -24.95 -1.77 9.64
CA LEU A 126 -26.41 -1.85 9.75
C LEU A 126 -26.88 -2.88 10.78
N ASP A 127 -26.03 -3.84 11.14
CA ASP A 127 -26.31 -4.91 12.11
C ASP A 127 -26.11 -4.47 13.56
N LEU A 128 -25.25 -3.48 13.82
CA LEU A 128 -24.89 -3.07 15.18
C LEU A 128 -26.06 -2.58 16.03
N PRO A 129 -27.01 -1.76 15.51
CA PRO A 129 -28.16 -1.32 16.30
C PRO A 129 -29.02 -2.50 16.76
N GLU A 130 -29.33 -3.43 15.84
CA GLU A 130 -30.17 -4.58 16.15
C GLU A 130 -29.50 -5.49 17.19
N ARG A 131 -28.20 -5.78 17.04
CA ARG A 131 -27.43 -6.57 18.01
C ARG A 131 -27.39 -5.91 19.38
N TYR A 132 -27.14 -4.61 19.45
CA TYR A 132 -27.18 -3.88 20.72
C TYR A 132 -28.59 -3.92 21.37
N HIS A 133 -29.65 -3.75 20.58
CA HIS A 133 -31.02 -3.77 21.10
C HIS A 133 -31.48 -5.14 21.62
N GLN A 134 -30.79 -6.23 21.30
CA GLN A 134 -31.01 -7.52 21.94
C GLN A 134 -30.65 -7.49 23.44
N TYR A 135 -29.67 -6.68 23.83
CA TYR A 135 -29.29 -6.46 25.22
C TYR A 135 -30.14 -5.39 25.91
N ARG A 136 -30.45 -4.32 25.17
CA ARG A 136 -31.23 -3.19 25.69
C ARG A 136 -32.17 -2.59 24.65
N SER A 137 -33.42 -3.03 24.70
CA SER A 137 -34.46 -2.61 23.74
C SER A 137 -34.91 -1.15 23.90
N ASP A 138 -34.76 -0.56 25.10
CA ASP A 138 -35.05 0.85 25.39
C ASP A 138 -33.80 1.75 25.31
N GLY A 139 -32.64 1.18 24.98
CA GLY A 139 -31.38 1.89 24.87
C GLY A 139 -31.36 2.84 23.67
N GLN A 140 -30.61 3.93 23.76
CA GLN A 140 -30.43 4.86 22.64
C GLN A 140 -29.19 4.48 21.84
N PHE A 141 -29.37 4.17 20.55
CA PHE A 141 -28.27 3.98 19.61
C PHE A 141 -28.14 5.22 18.73
N VAL A 142 -26.99 5.88 18.78
CA VAL A 142 -26.75 7.17 18.13
C VAL A 142 -25.55 7.06 17.22
N ALA A 143 -25.79 7.24 15.93
CA ALA A 143 -24.75 7.39 14.92
C ALA A 143 -24.44 8.87 14.72
N MET A 144 -23.15 9.21 14.73
CA MET A 144 -22.69 10.58 14.53
C MET A 144 -21.52 10.62 13.55
N GLY A 145 -21.43 11.72 12.84
CA GLY A 145 -20.36 12.02 11.91
C GLY A 145 -19.91 13.47 12.05
N GLY A 146 -18.78 13.78 11.44
CA GLY A 146 -18.18 15.10 11.49
C GLY A 146 -16.71 15.05 11.08
N ALA A 147 -16.05 16.16 11.31
CA ALA A 147 -14.63 16.32 11.08
C ALA A 147 -14.00 17.05 12.27
N THR A 148 -12.71 16.81 12.51
CA THR A 148 -11.94 17.57 13.50
C THR A 148 -12.04 19.07 13.25
N GLU A 149 -12.09 19.49 11.98
CA GLU A 149 -12.29 20.89 11.57
C GLU A 149 -13.68 21.47 11.86
N ALA A 150 -14.59 20.68 12.42
CA ALA A 150 -15.94 21.08 12.78
C ALA A 150 -16.34 20.68 14.23
N ALA A 151 -15.35 20.58 15.12
CA ALA A 151 -15.53 20.32 16.55
C ALA A 151 -16.25 19.00 16.88
N ILE A 152 -15.54 17.88 16.64
CA ILE A 152 -15.92 16.49 16.99
C ILE A 152 -17.00 15.93 16.05
N TRP A 153 -18.24 16.40 16.22
CA TRP A 153 -19.41 15.94 15.47
C TRP A 153 -20.17 17.15 14.95
N SER A 154 -20.85 16.94 13.82
CA SER A 154 -21.68 17.98 13.18
C SER A 154 -23.05 17.47 12.77
N ASN A 155 -23.27 16.16 12.83
CA ASN A 155 -24.55 15.53 12.53
C ASN A 155 -24.89 14.43 13.55
N ILE A 156 -26.15 14.01 13.51
CA ILE A 156 -26.69 12.98 14.38
C ILE A 156 -27.83 12.20 13.72
N CYS A 157 -27.80 10.89 13.89
CA CYS A 157 -28.85 9.95 13.56
C CYS A 157 -29.14 9.06 14.79
N THR A 158 -30.29 9.27 15.43
CA THR A 158 -30.78 8.34 16.47
C THR A 158 -31.47 7.17 15.78
N VAL A 159 -30.88 5.98 15.86
CA VAL A 159 -31.34 4.79 15.16
C VAL A 159 -32.35 4.06 16.03
N SER A 160 -33.62 4.10 15.62
CA SER A 160 -34.67 3.26 16.20
C SER A 160 -34.96 2.02 15.33
N ARG A 161 -34.79 2.17 14.02
CA ARG A 161 -34.93 1.11 13.03
C ARG A 161 -34.00 1.38 11.86
N VAL A 162 -33.41 0.32 11.33
CA VAL A 162 -32.57 0.38 10.13
C VAL A 162 -33.44 0.07 8.92
N GLU A 163 -33.59 1.04 8.02
CA GLU A 163 -34.32 0.83 6.77
C GLU A 163 -33.48 0.03 5.76
N PRO A 164 -34.07 -0.93 5.01
CA PRO A 164 -33.31 -1.85 4.15
C PRO A 164 -32.56 -1.21 2.98
N HIS A 165 -32.91 0.02 2.61
CA HIS A 165 -32.29 0.71 1.48
C HIS A 165 -30.96 1.37 1.83
N TRP A 166 -30.64 1.49 3.12
CA TRP A 166 -29.39 2.07 3.57
C TRP A 166 -28.22 1.13 3.33
N ARG A 167 -27.09 1.69 2.89
CA ARG A 167 -25.81 0.96 2.80
C ARG A 167 -25.03 0.97 4.12
N SER A 168 -25.28 1.98 4.92
CA SER A 168 -24.83 2.13 6.30
C SER A 168 -25.80 3.02 7.05
N ILE A 169 -25.65 3.12 8.37
CA ILE A 169 -26.42 4.12 9.11
C ILE A 169 -26.14 5.53 8.53
N PRO A 170 -27.18 6.31 8.19
CA PRO A 170 -27.01 7.64 7.60
C PRO A 170 -26.45 8.64 8.60
N TYR A 171 -25.98 9.79 8.10
CA TYR A 171 -25.52 10.91 8.94
C TYR A 171 -26.69 11.62 9.63
N GLY A 172 -27.92 11.44 9.15
CA GLY A 172 -29.11 11.98 9.78
C GLY A 172 -29.18 13.50 9.62
N THR A 173 -29.24 14.25 10.71
CA THR A 173 -29.49 15.70 10.69
C THR A 173 -28.37 16.50 11.33
N PRO A 174 -28.17 17.78 10.97
CA PRO A 174 -27.16 18.63 11.62
C PRO A 174 -27.40 18.81 13.13
N LEU A 175 -26.32 18.95 13.89
CA LEU A 175 -26.37 19.34 15.30
C LEU A 175 -26.84 20.79 15.49
N ALA A 176 -27.21 21.13 16.72
CA ALA A 176 -27.63 22.49 17.10
C ALA A 176 -26.54 23.51 16.76
N ASN A 177 -26.96 24.63 16.15
CA ASN A 177 -26.11 25.71 15.65
C ASN A 177 -25.06 25.26 14.61
N GLN A 178 -25.20 24.06 14.05
CA GLN A 178 -24.38 23.56 12.94
C GLN A 178 -25.27 23.33 11.73
N ARG A 179 -24.66 23.31 10.54
CA ARG A 179 -25.37 23.21 9.26
C ARG A 179 -24.59 22.34 8.30
N TYR A 180 -25.32 21.72 7.39
CA TYR A 180 -24.74 21.04 6.24
C TYR A 180 -25.24 21.67 4.95
N ARG A 181 -24.38 21.69 3.94
CA ARG A 181 -24.75 21.87 2.53
C ARG A 181 -24.22 20.69 1.75
N VAL A 182 -25.00 20.23 0.78
CA VAL A 182 -24.55 19.31 -0.26
C VAL A 182 -24.33 20.18 -1.49
N VAL A 183 -23.08 20.33 -1.94
CA VAL A 183 -22.75 21.29 -3.01
C VAL A 183 -22.15 20.63 -4.25
N ASP A 184 -22.43 21.21 -5.41
CA ASP A 184 -21.82 20.85 -6.68
C ASP A 184 -20.39 21.44 -6.82
N GLU A 185 -19.73 21.15 -7.95
CA GLU A 185 -18.38 21.66 -8.24
C GLU A 185 -18.30 23.20 -8.32
N ALA A 186 -19.43 23.87 -8.57
CA ALA A 186 -19.53 25.32 -8.60
C ALA A 186 -19.90 25.92 -7.23
N GLY A 187 -20.07 25.11 -6.18
CA GLY A 187 -20.43 25.55 -4.83
C GLY A 187 -21.92 25.89 -4.64
N ARG A 188 -22.77 25.46 -5.57
CA ARG A 188 -24.24 25.62 -5.49
C ARG A 188 -24.86 24.44 -4.78
N ASP A 189 -26.00 24.65 -4.13
CA ASP A 189 -26.71 23.57 -3.45
C ASP A 189 -27.27 22.56 -4.46
N CYS A 190 -27.01 21.28 -4.17
CA CYS A 190 -27.60 20.17 -4.89
C CYS A 190 -29.07 19.99 -4.47
N PRO A 191 -29.98 19.67 -5.40
CA PRO A 191 -31.31 19.15 -5.06
C PRO A 191 -31.22 17.86 -4.24
N ASP A 192 -32.32 17.49 -3.58
CA ASP A 192 -32.45 16.19 -2.94
C ASP A 192 -32.08 15.06 -3.92
N TRP A 193 -31.48 14.00 -3.38
CA TRP A 193 -30.92 12.83 -4.07
C TRP A 193 -29.66 13.06 -4.90
N VAL A 194 -29.35 14.31 -5.23
CA VAL A 194 -28.17 14.61 -6.05
C VAL A 194 -26.94 14.63 -5.17
N ALA A 195 -25.99 13.74 -5.46
CA ALA A 195 -24.72 13.68 -4.75
C ALA A 195 -23.90 14.96 -4.94
N GLY A 196 -23.30 15.45 -3.86
CA GLY A 196 -22.40 16.59 -3.86
C GLY A 196 -21.40 16.53 -2.70
N GLU A 197 -20.46 17.47 -2.67
CA GLU A 197 -19.51 17.62 -1.57
C GLU A 197 -20.25 18.13 -0.32
N LEU A 198 -20.01 17.50 0.83
CA LEU A 198 -20.56 17.92 2.11
C LEU A 198 -19.76 19.11 2.65
N TRP A 199 -20.42 20.22 2.92
CA TRP A 199 -19.83 21.38 3.58
C TRP A 199 -20.48 21.58 4.94
N ILE A 200 -19.66 21.82 5.96
CA ILE A 200 -20.13 22.04 7.33
C ILE A 200 -20.06 23.52 7.67
N GLY A 201 -21.16 24.08 8.17
CA GLY A 201 -21.27 25.47 8.59
C GLY A 201 -21.68 25.60 10.06
N GLY A 202 -21.64 26.84 10.57
CA GLY A 202 -22.11 27.17 11.91
C GLY A 202 -21.02 27.13 12.99
N THR A 203 -21.44 27.07 14.26
CA THR A 203 -20.59 27.30 15.44
C THR A 203 -19.48 26.26 15.60
N GLY A 204 -19.64 25.06 15.03
CA GLY A 204 -18.63 23.99 15.09
C GLY A 204 -17.38 24.25 14.25
N VAL A 205 -17.45 25.13 13.24
CA VAL A 205 -16.35 25.33 12.27
C VAL A 205 -15.10 25.91 12.94
N ALA A 206 -13.95 25.26 12.70
CA ALA A 206 -12.66 25.63 13.26
C ALA A 206 -12.19 27.02 12.82
N GLN A 207 -11.26 27.61 13.59
CA GLN A 207 -10.60 28.87 13.22
C GLN A 207 -9.70 28.71 11.99
N GLY A 208 -9.20 27.51 11.73
CA GLY A 208 -8.35 27.21 10.59
C GLY A 208 -7.30 26.16 10.96
N TYR A 209 -6.29 26.04 10.09
CA TYR A 209 -5.11 25.23 10.34
C TYR A 209 -3.99 26.08 10.98
N PHE A 210 -3.36 25.54 12.02
CA PHE A 210 -2.27 26.20 12.74
C PHE A 210 -1.07 26.38 11.80
N ASN A 211 -0.59 27.62 11.67
CA ASN A 211 0.55 27.99 10.82
C ASN A 211 0.40 27.62 9.32
N ASP A 212 -0.82 27.44 8.82
CA ASP A 212 -1.09 27.11 7.41
C ASP A 212 -2.25 27.95 6.85
N PRO A 213 -2.03 29.25 6.56
CA PRO A 213 -3.07 30.16 6.09
C PRO A 213 -3.54 29.80 4.67
N GLU A 214 -2.68 29.26 3.80
CA GLU A 214 -3.04 28.90 2.43
C GLU A 214 -4.02 27.72 2.39
N ARG A 215 -3.76 26.67 3.17
CA ARG A 215 -4.71 25.56 3.29
C ARG A 215 -5.97 26.00 4.03
N SER A 216 -5.84 26.88 5.02
CA SER A 216 -6.99 27.45 5.72
C SER A 216 -7.93 28.16 4.76
N ALA A 217 -7.42 29.05 3.90
CA ALA A 217 -8.23 29.76 2.91
C ALA A 217 -8.87 28.84 1.87
N ARG A 218 -8.21 27.71 1.53
CA ARG A 218 -8.76 26.72 0.59
C ARG A 218 -9.88 25.87 1.18
N GLN A 219 -9.76 25.49 2.45
CA GLN A 219 -10.66 24.54 3.11
C GLN A 219 -11.79 25.22 3.89
N PHE A 220 -11.56 26.42 4.39
CA PHE A 220 -12.53 27.23 5.12
C PHE A 220 -12.92 28.44 4.27
N VAL A 221 -14.09 28.37 3.64
CA VAL A 221 -14.56 29.37 2.67
C VAL A 221 -15.73 30.17 3.25
N GLU A 222 -15.88 31.41 2.82
CA GLU A 222 -17.05 32.23 3.16
C GLU A 222 -17.98 32.33 1.96
N VAL A 223 -19.26 31.98 2.17
CA VAL A 223 -20.31 32.07 1.16
C VAL A 223 -21.55 32.68 1.79
N ALA A 224 -22.07 33.74 1.18
CA ALA A 224 -23.23 34.49 1.66
C ALA A 224 -23.10 34.98 3.12
N GLY A 225 -21.89 35.34 3.56
CA GLY A 225 -21.62 35.80 4.92
C GLY A 225 -21.55 34.69 5.98
N GLU A 226 -21.66 33.43 5.58
CA GLU A 226 -21.46 32.28 6.45
C GLU A 226 -20.14 31.56 6.12
N ARG A 227 -19.49 31.05 7.16
CA ARG A 227 -18.23 30.31 7.05
C ARG A 227 -18.51 28.81 6.95
N TRP A 228 -17.87 28.17 5.97
CA TRP A 228 -18.05 26.77 5.62
C TRP A 228 -16.72 26.05 5.60
N TYR A 229 -16.68 24.87 6.21
CA TYR A 229 -15.60 23.90 6.06
C TYR A 229 -15.95 22.89 4.96
N ARG A 230 -15.10 22.81 3.96
CA ARG A 230 -15.19 21.81 2.88
C ARG A 230 -14.70 20.47 3.42
N THR A 231 -15.51 19.43 3.45
CA THR A 231 -15.10 18.17 4.11
C THR A 231 -14.28 17.24 3.21
N GLY A 232 -14.45 17.34 1.89
CA GLY A 232 -14.05 16.31 0.93
C GLY A 232 -14.90 15.02 0.97
N ASP A 233 -15.88 14.94 1.87
CA ASP A 233 -16.88 13.89 1.95
C ASP A 233 -17.97 14.14 0.89
N MET A 234 -18.51 13.06 0.33
CA MET A 234 -19.63 13.08 -0.61
C MET A 234 -20.88 12.60 0.10
N GLY A 235 -22.01 13.22 -0.21
CA GLY A 235 -23.30 12.83 0.32
C GLY A 235 -24.46 13.42 -0.46
N CYS A 236 -25.68 13.10 -0.06
CA CYS A 236 -26.89 13.70 -0.58
C CYS A 236 -27.94 13.84 0.53
N TYR A 237 -28.87 14.78 0.33
CA TYR A 237 -30.07 14.86 1.14
C TYR A 237 -31.15 13.95 0.58
N TRP A 238 -31.90 13.32 1.48
CA TRP A 238 -33.17 12.71 1.19
C TRP A 238 -34.31 13.73 1.42
N PRO A 239 -35.49 13.57 0.80
CA PRO A 239 -36.59 14.53 0.89
C PRO A 239 -37.12 14.79 2.30
N ASP A 240 -36.85 13.88 3.24
CA ASP A 240 -37.18 14.01 4.66
C ASP A 240 -36.13 14.83 5.45
N GLY A 241 -35.07 15.30 4.78
CA GLY A 241 -33.94 16.01 5.38
C GLY A 241 -32.84 15.11 5.92
N THR A 242 -32.94 13.79 5.75
CA THR A 242 -31.90 12.84 6.15
C THR A 242 -30.67 12.99 5.25
N LEU A 243 -29.51 13.21 5.85
CA LEU A 243 -28.23 13.26 5.14
C LEU A 243 -27.63 11.86 5.03
N GLU A 244 -27.39 11.41 3.81
CA GLU A 244 -26.69 10.17 3.51
C GLU A 244 -25.22 10.46 3.18
N PHE A 245 -24.31 9.65 3.74
CA PHE A 245 -22.90 9.67 3.42
C PHE A 245 -22.59 8.64 2.33
N LEU A 246 -21.94 9.09 1.25
CA LEU A 246 -21.65 8.27 0.06
C LEU A 246 -20.16 7.91 -0.07
N GLY A 247 -19.31 8.42 0.83
CA GLY A 247 -17.86 8.18 0.81
C GLY A 247 -17.06 9.46 0.66
N ARG A 248 -15.79 9.34 0.24
CA ARG A 248 -14.88 10.50 0.06
C ARG A 248 -14.53 10.71 -1.41
N ARG A 249 -14.37 11.97 -1.79
CA ARG A 249 -13.88 12.34 -3.14
C ARG A 249 -12.37 12.17 -3.26
N ASP A 250 -11.64 12.33 -2.16
CA ASP A 250 -10.17 12.26 -2.10
C ASP A 250 -9.66 10.86 -1.73
N LYS A 251 -8.33 10.66 -1.77
CA LYS A 251 -7.67 9.41 -1.39
C LYS A 251 -7.58 9.19 0.13
N GLN A 252 -8.38 9.89 0.94
CA GLN A 252 -8.38 9.68 2.38
C GLN A 252 -9.17 8.43 2.73
N VAL A 253 -8.65 7.68 3.68
CA VAL A 253 -9.27 6.47 4.19
C VAL A 253 -9.39 6.53 5.71
N LYS A 254 -10.41 5.89 6.24
CA LYS A 254 -10.56 5.62 7.67
C LYS A 254 -10.13 4.17 7.91
N VAL A 255 -9.14 3.95 8.77
CA VAL A 255 -8.61 2.63 9.10
C VAL A 255 -8.57 2.50 10.61
N GLY A 256 -9.46 1.68 11.19
CA GLY A 256 -9.54 1.47 12.63
C GLY A 256 -9.79 2.76 13.43
N GLY A 257 -10.58 3.69 12.89
CA GLY A 257 -10.85 5.00 13.49
C GLY A 257 -9.83 6.10 13.17
N TYR A 258 -8.69 5.78 12.56
CA TYR A 258 -7.69 6.77 12.16
C TYR A 258 -8.00 7.32 10.77
N ARG A 259 -8.00 8.65 10.63
CA ARG A 259 -8.10 9.34 9.34
C ARG A 259 -6.71 9.41 8.71
N ILE A 260 -6.52 8.68 7.63
CA ILE A 260 -5.22 8.48 6.97
C ILE A 260 -5.26 9.04 5.55
N GLU A 261 -4.29 9.89 5.24
CA GLU A 261 -4.05 10.40 3.88
C GLU A 261 -3.14 9.41 3.14
N LEU A 262 -3.68 8.63 2.19
CA LEU A 262 -2.84 7.67 1.45
C LEU A 262 -1.69 8.34 0.71
N GLY A 263 -1.90 9.59 0.24
CA GLY A 263 -0.86 10.37 -0.42
C GLY A 263 0.33 10.71 0.49
N GLU A 264 0.14 10.79 1.81
CA GLU A 264 1.23 10.99 2.77
C GLU A 264 2.12 9.75 2.85
N ILE A 265 1.50 8.57 2.87
CA ILE A 265 2.20 7.28 2.84
C ILE A 265 2.95 7.13 1.51
N ASP A 266 2.32 7.47 0.38
CA ASP A 266 2.95 7.47 -0.94
C ASP A 266 4.18 8.39 -0.96
N ALA A 267 4.04 9.62 -0.47
CA ALA A 267 5.14 10.59 -0.42
C ALA A 267 6.27 10.17 0.54
N ALA A 268 5.96 9.47 1.62
CA ALA A 268 6.96 8.91 2.52
C ALA A 268 7.78 7.81 1.82
N PHE A 269 7.13 6.85 1.17
CA PHE A 269 7.83 5.79 0.43
C PHE A 269 8.63 6.33 -0.76
N ASN A 270 8.08 7.29 -1.51
CA ASN A 270 8.77 7.89 -2.66
C ASN A 270 10.00 8.74 -2.27
N ARG A 271 10.18 9.07 -0.98
CA ARG A 271 11.38 9.75 -0.46
C ARG A 271 12.51 8.79 -0.09
N LEU A 272 12.26 7.48 -0.07
CA LEU A 272 13.29 6.48 0.23
C LEU A 272 14.23 6.28 -0.97
N GLU A 273 15.54 6.26 -0.70
CA GLU A 273 16.55 5.94 -1.71
C GLU A 273 16.34 4.50 -2.23
N GLY A 274 16.36 4.32 -3.55
CA GLY A 274 16.08 3.03 -4.18
C GLY A 274 14.60 2.74 -4.46
N VAL A 275 13.67 3.65 -4.15
CA VAL A 275 12.25 3.54 -4.55
C VAL A 275 11.97 4.42 -5.76
N LYS A 276 11.56 3.80 -6.88
CA LYS A 276 11.15 4.49 -8.11
C LYS A 276 9.74 5.06 -8.03
N ALA A 277 8.83 4.29 -7.44
CA ALA A 277 7.43 4.68 -7.28
C ALA A 277 6.79 3.89 -6.14
N ALA A 278 5.89 4.50 -5.40
CA ALA A 278 5.05 3.83 -4.42
C ALA A 278 3.62 4.35 -4.45
N ILE A 279 2.66 3.44 -4.24
CA ILE A 279 1.23 3.75 -4.11
C ILE A 279 0.59 2.93 -3.00
N SER A 280 -0.22 3.58 -2.18
CA SER A 280 -0.87 3.03 -1.00
C SER A 280 -2.37 2.93 -1.24
N MET A 281 -2.98 1.90 -0.67
CA MET A 281 -4.41 1.68 -0.65
C MET A 281 -4.85 1.06 0.66
N ALA A 282 -6.15 1.12 0.93
CA ALA A 282 -6.76 0.45 2.07
C ALA A 282 -7.83 -0.55 1.60
N PRO A 283 -7.45 -1.76 1.16
CA PRO A 283 -8.41 -2.80 0.80
C PRO A 283 -9.26 -3.22 2.00
N GLY A 284 -10.52 -3.60 1.72
CA GLY A 284 -11.52 -4.04 2.69
C GLY A 284 -12.65 -3.03 2.92
N GLU A 285 -13.89 -3.50 3.07
CA GLU A 285 -15.04 -2.62 3.38
C GLU A 285 -15.22 -2.42 4.89
N ARG A 286 -15.11 -3.51 5.68
CA ARG A 286 -15.31 -3.50 7.15
C ARG A 286 -14.00 -3.46 7.94
N GLU A 287 -13.04 -4.31 7.59
CA GLU A 287 -11.69 -4.29 8.17
C GLU A 287 -10.70 -3.80 7.13
N LYS A 288 -10.51 -2.47 7.09
CA LYS A 288 -9.51 -1.88 6.21
C LYS A 288 -8.12 -2.16 6.74
N SER A 289 -7.23 -2.62 5.86
CA SER A 289 -5.79 -2.73 6.14
C SER A 289 -5.03 -1.84 5.19
N LEU A 290 -3.99 -1.15 5.64
CA LEU A 290 -3.13 -0.38 4.75
C LEU A 290 -2.18 -1.31 4.01
N VAL A 291 -2.14 -1.16 2.69
CA VAL A 291 -1.24 -1.87 1.79
C VAL A 291 -0.52 -0.85 0.92
N ALA A 292 0.80 -0.95 0.82
CA ALA A 292 1.60 -0.14 -0.09
C ALA A 292 2.27 -1.04 -1.15
N PHE A 293 2.19 -0.62 -2.40
CA PHE A 293 2.91 -1.21 -3.53
C PHE A 293 4.12 -0.34 -3.83
N VAL A 294 5.30 -0.95 -3.84
CA VAL A 294 6.58 -0.25 -4.01
C VAL A 294 7.30 -0.82 -5.23
N VAL A 295 7.80 0.06 -6.08
CA VAL A 295 8.61 -0.26 -7.25
C VAL A 295 10.05 0.18 -6.97
N PRO A 296 11.04 -0.71 -7.00
CA PRO A 296 12.44 -0.35 -6.80
C PRO A 296 13.01 0.43 -8.00
N GLN A 297 14.02 1.26 -7.74
CA GLN A 297 14.79 2.01 -8.72
C GLN A 297 15.99 1.20 -9.19
N GLY A 298 16.16 1.07 -10.51
CA GLY A 298 17.33 0.42 -11.11
C GLY A 298 17.72 1.06 -12.44
N SER A 299 19.02 1.25 -12.64
CA SER A 299 19.63 1.67 -13.91
C SER A 299 20.86 0.81 -14.22
N SER A 300 20.82 0.18 -15.40
CA SER A 300 21.86 -0.49 -16.23
C SER A 300 23.23 -0.90 -15.63
N LEU A 301 23.67 -2.12 -15.99
CA LEU A 301 24.94 -2.81 -15.67
C LEU A 301 26.06 -2.61 -16.74
N CYS A 302 27.37 -2.53 -16.38
CA CYS A 302 28.54 -2.55 -17.31
C CYS A 302 29.87 -3.16 -16.74
N SER A 303 30.64 -3.92 -17.58
CA SER A 303 32.14 -4.05 -17.76
C SER A 303 32.72 -5.30 -18.55
N SER A 304 34.05 -5.57 -18.58
CA SER A 304 34.83 -6.32 -19.62
C SER A 304 35.32 -7.78 -19.35
N ILE A 305 35.71 -8.54 -20.41
CA ILE A 305 36.14 -9.98 -20.40
C ILE A 305 37.44 -10.24 -21.22
N GLU A 306 38.22 -11.28 -20.88
CA GLU A 306 39.31 -11.87 -21.70
C GLU A 306 38.81 -13.01 -22.62
N ALA A 307 39.28 -13.06 -23.86
CA ALA A 307 38.81 -14.03 -24.88
C ALA A 307 39.12 -15.50 -24.52
N ASP A 308 38.15 -16.40 -24.74
CA ASP A 308 38.34 -17.86 -24.58
C ASP A 308 39.43 -18.36 -25.56
N PRO A 309 40.45 -19.09 -25.09
CA PRO A 309 41.57 -19.58 -25.91
C PRO A 309 41.16 -20.54 -27.04
N ARG A 310 39.91 -21.01 -27.09
CA ARG A 310 39.35 -21.86 -28.15
C ARG A 310 38.70 -21.07 -29.29
N THR A 311 38.62 -19.75 -29.16
CA THR A 311 38.01 -18.88 -30.17
C THR A 311 38.88 -18.87 -31.44
N PRO A 312 38.31 -19.04 -32.66
CA PRO A 312 39.09 -18.98 -33.89
C PRO A 312 39.85 -17.65 -34.02
N ALA A 313 41.09 -17.68 -34.51
CA ALA A 313 41.94 -16.49 -34.63
C ALA A 313 41.29 -15.35 -35.44
N SER A 314 40.40 -15.67 -36.40
CA SER A 314 39.63 -14.69 -37.19
C SER A 314 38.58 -13.90 -36.39
N TYR A 315 38.21 -14.39 -35.20
CA TYR A 315 37.31 -13.74 -34.25
C TYR A 315 38.09 -13.03 -33.13
N ALA A 316 39.39 -13.29 -32.96
CA ALA A 316 40.22 -12.65 -31.94
C ALA A 316 40.24 -11.12 -32.12
N ASP A 317 40.31 -10.63 -33.36
CA ASP A 317 40.25 -9.20 -33.70
C ASP A 317 38.89 -8.53 -33.39
N TRP A 318 37.85 -9.32 -33.12
CA TRP A 318 36.50 -8.85 -32.75
C TRP A 318 36.24 -8.88 -31.25
N LEU A 319 37.07 -9.60 -30.50
CA LEU A 319 36.92 -9.89 -29.07
C LEU A 319 37.98 -9.19 -28.22
N THR A 320 39.01 -8.65 -28.86
CA THR A 320 39.97 -7.75 -28.22
C THR A 320 39.30 -6.40 -27.97
N PRO A 321 39.18 -5.96 -26.71
CA PRO A 321 38.60 -4.67 -26.40
C PRO A 321 39.63 -3.58 -26.71
N GLU A 322 39.73 -3.17 -27.98
CA GLU A 322 40.32 -1.87 -28.33
C GLU A 322 39.30 -0.76 -28.07
N THR A 323 39.01 -0.59 -26.78
CA THR A 323 38.51 0.61 -26.12
C THR A 323 37.14 1.15 -26.67
N ALA A 324 36.07 0.95 -25.85
CA ALA A 324 34.83 1.71 -25.41
C ALA A 324 33.96 2.57 -26.36
N ALA A 325 32.73 3.01 -26.06
CA ALA A 325 31.53 2.58 -25.27
C ALA A 325 30.34 3.35 -25.93
N THR A 326 29.12 2.83 -26.13
CA THR A 326 28.14 2.30 -25.17
C THR A 326 28.25 0.80 -24.99
N ASP A 327 28.93 0.36 -23.93
CA ASP A 327 28.93 -1.04 -23.54
C ASP A 327 27.71 -1.30 -22.65
N THR A 328 26.51 -1.23 -23.23
CA THR A 328 25.32 -1.76 -22.57
C THR A 328 25.52 -3.27 -22.38
N ALA A 329 24.82 -3.90 -21.42
CA ALA A 329 24.78 -5.38 -21.30
C ALA A 329 24.54 -6.10 -22.65
N GLU A 330 23.95 -5.39 -23.60
CA GLU A 330 23.75 -5.75 -25.00
C GLU A 330 25.08 -6.04 -25.73
N SER A 331 26.10 -5.20 -25.61
CA SER A 331 27.36 -5.37 -26.34
C SER A 331 28.11 -6.66 -25.91
N SER A 332 28.23 -6.91 -24.60
CA SER A 332 28.77 -8.17 -24.06
C SER A 332 27.92 -9.39 -24.45
N LEU A 333 26.59 -9.23 -24.49
CA LEU A 333 25.69 -10.27 -24.98
C LEU A 333 25.88 -10.56 -26.47
N GLY A 334 26.12 -9.53 -27.28
CA GLY A 334 26.40 -9.67 -28.71
C GLY A 334 27.68 -10.45 -28.97
N ASP A 335 28.73 -10.16 -28.21
CA ASP A 335 30.02 -10.83 -28.33
C ASP A 335 29.91 -12.29 -27.85
N PHE A 336 29.22 -12.53 -26.73
CA PHE A 336 28.88 -13.88 -26.27
C PHE A 336 28.11 -14.67 -27.34
N LEU A 337 27.05 -14.09 -27.92
CA LEU A 337 26.23 -14.78 -28.92
C LEU A 337 27.04 -15.14 -30.18
N LEU A 338 27.92 -14.25 -30.64
CA LEU A 338 28.84 -14.53 -31.74
C LEU A 338 29.82 -15.66 -31.40
N GLN A 339 30.45 -15.61 -30.22
CA GLN A 339 31.33 -16.66 -29.75
C GLN A 339 30.59 -17.98 -29.58
N HIS A 340 29.35 -17.95 -29.08
CA HIS A 340 28.53 -19.12 -28.85
C HIS A 340 28.13 -19.80 -30.15
N LEU A 341 27.78 -19.02 -31.16
CA LEU A 341 27.52 -19.53 -32.50
C LEU A 341 28.81 -20.11 -33.12
N ALA A 342 29.94 -19.42 -33.00
CA ALA A 342 31.23 -19.90 -33.50
C ALA A 342 31.72 -21.17 -32.79
N PHE A 343 31.54 -21.27 -31.47
CA PHE A 343 31.83 -22.45 -30.65
C PHE A 343 31.02 -23.68 -31.12
N ASN A 344 29.81 -23.44 -31.61
CA ASN A 344 28.93 -24.47 -32.17
C ASN A 344 29.05 -24.59 -33.70
N GLY A 345 30.16 -24.13 -34.29
CA GLY A 345 30.51 -24.33 -35.71
C GLY A 345 29.88 -23.35 -36.69
N VAL A 346 29.12 -22.35 -36.23
CA VAL A 346 28.51 -21.34 -37.08
C VAL A 346 29.46 -20.15 -37.25
N HIS A 347 30.08 -20.04 -38.42
CA HIS A 347 31.05 -18.99 -38.74
C HIS A 347 30.49 -18.01 -39.77
N PHE A 348 30.53 -16.71 -39.46
CA PHE A 348 30.02 -15.63 -40.31
C PHE A 348 31.11 -14.88 -41.10
N SER A 349 32.32 -15.45 -41.13
CA SER A 349 33.44 -14.96 -41.97
C SER A 349 33.15 -15.12 -43.48
N VAL A 350 32.18 -15.95 -43.83
CA VAL A 350 31.58 -16.08 -45.15
C VAL A 350 30.06 -15.89 -45.02
N PRO A 351 29.33 -15.47 -46.08
CA PRO A 351 27.88 -15.34 -46.01
C PRO A 351 27.17 -16.67 -45.72
N VAL A 352 26.34 -16.71 -44.67
CA VAL A 352 25.63 -17.92 -44.20
C VAL A 352 24.11 -17.72 -44.24
N THR A 353 23.35 -18.68 -44.77
CA THR A 353 21.88 -18.62 -44.72
C THR A 353 21.36 -19.03 -43.34
N THR A 354 20.17 -18.57 -42.93
CA THR A 354 19.53 -19.05 -41.69
C THR A 354 19.37 -20.58 -41.68
N ALA A 355 19.06 -21.20 -42.83
CA ALA A 355 18.97 -22.66 -42.94
C ALA A 355 20.30 -23.36 -42.60
N THR A 356 21.42 -22.81 -43.09
CA THR A 356 22.76 -23.30 -42.77
C THR A 356 23.08 -23.09 -41.29
N VAL A 357 22.73 -21.93 -40.70
CA VAL A 357 22.90 -21.69 -39.25
C VAL A 357 22.17 -22.75 -38.43
N LEU A 358 20.89 -23.01 -38.74
CA LEU A 358 20.07 -23.98 -38.01
C LEU A 358 20.59 -25.42 -38.18
N GLN A 359 21.04 -25.77 -39.39
CA GLN A 359 21.62 -27.08 -39.69
C GLN A 359 22.94 -27.30 -38.95
N THR A 360 23.84 -26.30 -39.00
CA THR A 360 25.17 -26.39 -38.39
C THR A 360 25.11 -26.34 -36.87
N TYR A 361 24.26 -25.47 -36.31
CA TYR A 361 24.07 -25.41 -34.86
C TYR A 361 23.32 -26.63 -34.31
N ALA A 362 22.53 -27.34 -35.15
CA ALA A 362 21.78 -28.54 -34.79
C ALA A 362 20.75 -28.34 -33.64
N CYS A 363 20.09 -27.17 -33.59
CA CYS A 363 19.03 -26.91 -32.59
C CYS A 363 17.73 -27.67 -32.89
N GLN A 364 16.96 -27.99 -31.85
CA GLN A 364 15.61 -28.54 -32.01
C GLN A 364 14.68 -27.54 -32.71
N ALA A 365 13.71 -28.07 -33.47
CA ALA A 365 12.84 -27.26 -34.34
C ALA A 365 12.07 -26.14 -33.61
N HIS A 366 11.68 -26.36 -32.36
CA HIS A 366 10.95 -25.35 -31.58
C HIS A 366 11.83 -24.19 -31.09
N TRP A 367 13.16 -24.32 -31.12
CA TRP A 367 14.11 -23.25 -30.79
C TRP A 367 14.52 -22.40 -32.00
N GLN A 368 14.12 -22.76 -33.23
CA GLN A 368 14.46 -21.99 -34.43
C GLN A 368 14.07 -20.49 -34.32
N PRO A 369 12.91 -20.10 -33.74
CA PRO A 369 12.57 -18.69 -33.55
C PRO A 369 13.51 -17.93 -32.60
N LEU A 370 14.21 -18.64 -31.70
CA LEU A 370 15.20 -18.03 -30.80
C LEU A 370 16.49 -17.70 -31.57
N LEU A 371 16.99 -18.63 -32.38
CA LEU A 371 18.16 -18.37 -33.22
C LEU A 371 17.90 -17.26 -34.25
N ASP A 372 16.72 -17.21 -34.85
CA ASP A 372 16.36 -16.12 -35.77
C ASP A 372 16.34 -14.75 -35.06
N ARG A 373 15.86 -14.72 -33.80
CA ARG A 373 15.96 -13.53 -32.95
C ARG A 373 17.40 -13.17 -32.63
N TRP A 374 18.27 -14.13 -32.32
CA TRP A 374 19.69 -13.87 -32.07
C TRP A 374 20.35 -13.24 -33.30
N LEU A 375 20.14 -13.79 -34.50
CA LEU A 375 20.71 -13.26 -35.74
C LEU A 375 20.18 -11.85 -36.05
N THR A 376 18.87 -11.65 -35.90
CA THR A 376 18.24 -10.35 -36.09
C THR A 376 18.76 -9.33 -35.09
N TRP A 377 18.85 -9.71 -33.81
CA TRP A 377 19.37 -8.87 -32.74
C TRP A 377 20.84 -8.50 -32.99
N LEU A 378 21.68 -9.46 -33.37
CA LEU A 378 23.07 -9.19 -33.74
C LEU A 378 23.17 -8.20 -34.91
N ALA A 379 22.24 -8.25 -35.87
CA ALA A 379 22.22 -7.30 -36.97
C ALA A 379 21.71 -5.91 -36.58
N THR A 380 20.69 -5.81 -35.73
CA THR A 380 20.21 -4.51 -35.23
C THR A 380 21.26 -3.81 -34.37
N HIS A 381 22.13 -4.57 -33.70
CA HIS A 381 23.26 -4.06 -32.90
C HIS A 381 24.58 -4.01 -33.68
N GLY A 382 24.52 -4.09 -35.01
CA GLY A 382 25.65 -3.82 -35.89
C GLY A 382 26.77 -4.87 -35.91
N ARG A 383 26.55 -6.06 -35.33
CA ARG A 383 27.50 -7.19 -35.34
C ARG A 383 27.40 -8.02 -36.62
N LEU A 384 26.18 -8.22 -37.12
CA LEU A 384 25.90 -8.87 -38.40
C LEU A 384 25.27 -7.89 -39.40
N GLN A 385 25.35 -8.22 -40.67
CA GLN A 385 24.54 -7.59 -41.71
C GLN A 385 23.84 -8.68 -42.53
N ARG A 386 22.60 -8.39 -42.92
CA ARG A 386 21.79 -9.27 -43.76
C ARG A 386 21.75 -8.72 -45.18
N ASP A 387 22.18 -9.52 -46.15
CA ASP A 387 22.16 -9.11 -47.56
C ASP A 387 20.77 -9.30 -48.20
N ALA A 388 20.61 -8.81 -49.44
CA ALA A 388 19.37 -8.92 -50.20
C ALA A 388 18.97 -10.37 -50.55
N ARG A 389 19.90 -11.33 -50.40
CA ARG A 389 19.66 -12.77 -50.60
C ARG A 389 19.29 -13.49 -49.30
N GLY A 390 19.20 -12.75 -48.19
CA GLY A 390 18.85 -13.28 -46.88
C GLY A 390 19.99 -14.01 -46.16
N THR A 391 21.24 -13.79 -46.56
CA THR A 391 22.43 -14.34 -45.92
C THR A 391 23.00 -13.37 -44.88
N TRP A 392 23.61 -13.93 -43.84
CA TRP A 392 24.23 -13.22 -42.72
C TRP A 392 25.74 -13.22 -42.87
N GLN A 393 26.36 -12.08 -42.63
CA GLN A 393 27.82 -11.94 -42.64
C GLN A 393 28.26 -10.93 -41.58
N LEU A 394 29.51 -11.06 -41.11
CA LEU A 394 30.12 -10.10 -40.19
C LEU A 394 30.17 -8.69 -40.80
N LYS A 395 29.95 -7.66 -39.99
CA LYS A 395 30.04 -6.24 -40.38
C LYS A 395 31.27 -5.56 -39.76
N HIS A 396 32.32 -5.28 -40.54
CA HIS A 396 33.61 -4.73 -40.07
C HIS A 396 33.50 -3.57 -39.04
N PRO A 397 34.46 -3.44 -38.09
CA PRO A 397 34.35 -2.54 -36.94
C PRO A 397 34.46 -1.07 -37.33
N SER A 398 33.68 -0.20 -36.68
CA SER A 398 33.84 1.26 -36.74
C SER A 398 33.99 1.86 -35.34
N ALA A 399 35.21 2.37 -35.07
CA ALA A 399 35.68 3.36 -34.08
C ALA A 399 35.62 3.11 -32.54
N LYS A 400 36.70 3.59 -31.87
CA LYS A 400 37.19 3.46 -30.46
C LYS A 400 36.77 4.60 -29.49
N VAL A 401 36.72 4.39 -28.16
CA VAL A 401 36.79 5.34 -26.98
C VAL A 401 37.21 4.63 -25.66
N THR A 402 37.58 5.22 -24.52
CA THR A 402 38.31 4.54 -23.40
C THR A 402 37.71 4.76 -21.99
N SER A 403 37.51 3.71 -21.16
CA SER A 403 37.73 3.68 -19.67
C SER A 403 37.13 2.43 -18.97
N HIS A 404 37.78 1.92 -17.91
CA HIS A 404 37.50 0.66 -17.21
C HIS A 404 36.61 0.79 -15.96
N HIS A 405 35.66 -0.14 -15.77
CA HIS A 405 34.98 -0.43 -14.49
C HIS A 405 34.81 -1.95 -14.30
N ASP A 406 34.51 -2.48 -13.11
CA ASP A 406 34.87 -3.87 -12.72
C ASP A 406 33.73 -4.91 -12.59
N SER A 407 32.47 -4.59 -12.93
CA SER A 407 31.28 -5.39 -12.51
C SER A 407 30.62 -6.42 -13.46
N ALA A 408 30.96 -6.57 -14.76
CA ALA A 408 30.32 -7.54 -15.67
C ALA A 408 31.14 -8.81 -15.96
N TYR A 409 32.19 -9.04 -15.17
CA TYR A 409 32.90 -10.31 -15.11
C TYR A 409 31.95 -11.46 -14.75
N ALA A 410 31.05 -11.28 -13.77
CA ALA A 410 30.23 -12.39 -13.24
C ALA A 410 29.17 -12.95 -14.21
N LEU A 411 28.43 -12.09 -14.92
CA LEU A 411 27.43 -12.54 -15.90
C LEU A 411 28.12 -13.23 -17.07
N THR A 412 29.23 -12.64 -17.52
CA THR A 412 29.85 -13.08 -18.76
C THR A 412 30.79 -14.26 -18.56
N GLU A 413 31.51 -14.36 -17.44
CA GLU A 413 32.13 -15.61 -16.99
C GLU A 413 31.09 -16.71 -16.84
N ALA A 414 29.91 -16.41 -16.30
CA ALA A 414 28.84 -17.40 -16.27
C ALA A 414 28.43 -17.79 -17.69
N LEU A 415 28.11 -16.84 -18.59
CA LEU A 415 27.82 -17.06 -20.02
C LEU A 415 28.85 -17.97 -20.69
N TYR A 416 30.14 -17.68 -20.52
CA TYR A 416 31.25 -18.47 -21.05
C TYR A 416 31.42 -19.84 -20.37
N ALA A 417 31.24 -19.93 -19.05
CA ALA A 417 31.30 -21.20 -18.30
C ALA A 417 30.16 -22.17 -18.65
N HIS A 418 29.13 -21.71 -19.38
CA HIS A 418 27.91 -22.46 -19.64
C HIS A 418 27.51 -22.49 -21.13
N HIS A 419 28.47 -22.32 -22.05
CA HIS A 419 28.26 -22.64 -23.48
C HIS A 419 27.64 -24.03 -23.65
N ASP A 420 28.14 -25.01 -22.91
CA ASP A 420 27.66 -26.39 -22.97
C ASP A 420 26.24 -26.53 -22.43
N THR A 421 25.89 -25.85 -21.34
CA THR A 421 24.52 -25.85 -20.79
C THR A 421 23.51 -25.31 -21.81
N LEU A 422 23.80 -24.18 -22.45
CA LEU A 422 22.92 -23.60 -23.48
C LEU A 422 22.83 -24.50 -24.71
N ARG A 423 23.96 -25.06 -25.15
CA ARG A 423 24.01 -26.02 -26.25
C ARG A 423 23.17 -27.25 -25.94
N GLU A 424 23.36 -27.88 -24.78
CA GLU A 424 22.60 -29.05 -24.34
C GLU A 424 21.10 -28.75 -24.32
N ILE A 425 20.69 -27.57 -23.85
CA ILE A 425 19.27 -27.16 -23.86
C ILE A 425 18.73 -27.04 -25.29
N LEU A 426 19.47 -26.36 -26.17
CA LEU A 426 19.03 -26.12 -27.54
C LEU A 426 19.10 -27.40 -28.41
N HIS A 427 19.93 -28.37 -28.02
CA HIS A 427 19.98 -29.73 -28.60
C HIS A 427 18.94 -30.67 -27.96
N GLY A 428 18.27 -30.25 -26.89
CA GLY A 428 17.28 -31.04 -26.15
C GLY A 428 17.86 -32.13 -25.25
N GLN A 429 19.14 -32.02 -24.94
CA GLN A 429 19.89 -32.89 -24.02
C GLN A 429 19.71 -32.45 -22.56
N ARG A 430 19.26 -31.21 -22.32
CA ARG A 430 18.97 -30.67 -20.99
C ARG A 430 17.65 -29.87 -20.99
N SER A 431 16.90 -29.93 -19.90
CA SER A 431 15.67 -29.14 -19.74
C SER A 431 15.98 -27.65 -19.59
N PRO A 432 15.30 -26.73 -20.30
CA PRO A 432 15.42 -25.28 -20.10
C PRO A 432 15.09 -24.83 -18.68
N GLN A 433 14.29 -25.61 -17.94
CA GLN A 433 13.94 -25.31 -16.55
C GLN A 433 15.16 -25.28 -15.62
N THR A 434 16.26 -25.95 -16.00
CA THR A 434 17.54 -25.88 -15.28
C THR A 434 18.12 -24.47 -15.24
N LEU A 435 17.79 -23.60 -16.19
CA LEU A 435 18.20 -22.19 -16.18
C LEU A 435 17.52 -21.39 -15.06
N LEU A 436 16.33 -21.82 -14.63
CA LEU A 436 15.63 -21.22 -13.49
C LEU A 436 16.25 -21.60 -12.14
N GLU A 437 17.18 -22.56 -12.12
CA GLU A 437 17.94 -22.99 -10.94
C GLU A 437 19.39 -22.53 -11.01
N HIS A 438 19.74 -21.85 -12.10
CA HIS A 438 21.11 -21.47 -12.36
C HIS A 438 21.55 -20.39 -11.35
N PRO A 439 22.64 -20.61 -10.59
CA PRO A 439 23.07 -19.71 -9.52
C PRO A 439 23.38 -18.30 -10.01
N HIS A 440 23.59 -18.12 -11.31
CA HIS A 440 23.90 -16.83 -11.92
C HIS A 440 22.86 -16.35 -12.94
N TRP A 441 22.02 -17.22 -13.50
CA TRP A 441 21.16 -16.88 -14.65
C TRP A 441 19.67 -17.07 -14.42
N ALA A 442 19.27 -17.60 -13.27
CA ALA A 442 17.87 -17.54 -12.91
C ALA A 442 17.45 -16.06 -12.96
N PRO A 443 16.29 -15.71 -13.56
CA PRO A 443 15.89 -14.31 -13.74
C PRO A 443 15.96 -13.47 -12.46
N GLU A 444 15.67 -14.11 -11.32
CA GLU A 444 15.83 -13.61 -9.96
C GLU A 444 17.29 -13.33 -9.54
N GLN A 445 18.25 -14.16 -9.93
CA GLN A 445 19.67 -13.92 -9.69
C GLN A 445 20.17 -12.75 -10.54
N LEU A 446 19.71 -12.66 -11.79
CA LEU A 446 20.00 -11.50 -12.65
C LEU A 446 19.49 -10.19 -12.03
N LEU A 447 18.31 -10.22 -11.42
CA LEU A 447 17.75 -9.10 -10.64
C LEU A 447 18.60 -8.77 -9.42
N MET A 448 19.04 -9.77 -8.65
CA MET A 448 19.89 -9.58 -7.46
C MET A 448 21.31 -9.13 -7.77
N HIS A 449 21.81 -9.45 -8.96
CA HIS A 449 23.08 -8.99 -9.48
C HIS A 449 22.99 -7.62 -10.16
N ALA A 450 21.78 -7.09 -10.40
CA ALA A 450 21.63 -5.73 -10.89
C ALA A 450 22.20 -4.71 -9.88
N SER A 451 22.98 -3.76 -10.38
CA SER A 451 23.59 -2.72 -9.55
C SER A 451 22.52 -1.92 -8.82
N GLY A 452 22.69 -1.71 -7.51
CA GLY A 452 21.70 -1.04 -6.66
C GLY A 452 20.66 -1.96 -6.06
N SER A 453 20.49 -3.21 -6.53
CA SER A 453 19.46 -4.12 -6.01
C SER A 453 19.72 -4.51 -4.55
N ARG A 454 20.97 -4.83 -4.19
CA ARG A 454 21.30 -5.21 -2.80
C ARG A 454 21.25 -4.03 -1.86
N GLU A 455 21.68 -2.86 -2.33
CA GLU A 455 21.61 -1.60 -1.60
C GLU A 455 20.14 -1.23 -1.34
N THR A 456 19.29 -1.33 -2.36
CA THR A 456 17.84 -1.10 -2.26
C THR A 456 17.20 -2.08 -1.29
N LEU A 457 17.52 -3.37 -1.38
CA LEU A 457 17.01 -4.37 -0.45
C LEU A 457 17.51 -4.18 0.97
N SER A 458 18.73 -3.67 1.15
CA SER A 458 19.25 -3.31 2.46
C SER A 458 18.52 -2.10 3.04
N ALA A 459 18.27 -1.06 2.24
CA ALA A 459 17.50 0.12 2.65
C ALA A 459 16.04 -0.24 2.98
N LEU A 460 15.44 -1.14 2.20
CA LEU A 460 14.12 -1.71 2.47
C LEU A 460 14.13 -2.48 3.79
N ALA A 461 15.12 -3.34 4.04
CA ALA A 461 15.23 -4.08 5.30
C ALA A 461 15.33 -3.14 6.51
N THR A 462 16.17 -2.09 6.44
CA THR A 462 16.27 -1.07 7.49
C THR A 462 14.92 -0.38 7.71
N SER A 463 14.24 0.02 6.64
CA SER A 463 12.93 0.67 6.72
C SER A 463 11.87 -0.24 7.35
N LEU A 464 11.87 -1.53 7.02
CA LEU A 464 10.96 -2.53 7.61
C LEU A 464 11.25 -2.74 9.11
N ALA A 465 12.53 -2.77 9.52
CA ALA A 465 12.91 -2.86 10.93
C ALA A 465 12.47 -1.63 11.74
N ASP A 466 12.68 -0.43 11.20
CA ASP A 466 12.26 0.81 11.84
C ASP A 466 10.74 0.91 11.93
N LEU A 467 10.02 0.51 10.87
CA LEU A 467 8.57 0.45 10.86
C LEU A 467 8.04 -0.55 11.88
N SER A 468 8.63 -1.75 11.99
CA SER A 468 8.26 -2.73 13.03
C SER A 468 8.43 -2.14 14.43
N ARG A 469 9.56 -1.46 14.69
CA ARG A 469 9.84 -0.82 15.98
C ARG A 469 8.78 0.24 16.33
N LEU A 470 8.40 1.07 15.36
CA LEU A 470 7.36 2.09 15.53
C LEU A 470 5.98 1.48 15.77
N LEU A 471 5.67 0.38 15.08
CA LEU A 471 4.38 -0.30 15.21
C LEU A 471 4.30 -1.26 16.41
N GLN A 472 5.43 -1.57 17.05
CA GLN A 472 5.57 -2.57 18.11
C GLN A 472 5.02 -3.95 17.72
N ARG A 473 5.14 -4.32 16.44
CA ARG A 473 4.70 -5.60 15.88
C ARG A 473 5.44 -5.87 14.56
N PRO A 474 5.55 -7.14 14.11
CA PRO A 474 6.17 -7.44 12.83
C PRO A 474 5.40 -6.81 11.66
N VAL A 475 6.14 -6.31 10.67
CA VAL A 475 5.58 -5.84 9.40
C VAL A 475 5.21 -7.05 8.55
N ARG A 476 4.02 -7.05 7.94
CA ARG A 476 3.62 -8.08 6.97
C ARG A 476 4.04 -7.63 5.58
N LEU A 477 4.89 -8.42 4.92
CA LEU A 477 5.33 -8.21 3.55
C LEU A 477 4.83 -9.33 2.66
N ILE A 478 4.18 -8.96 1.55
CA ILE A 478 3.74 -9.91 0.52
C ILE A 478 4.52 -9.59 -0.75
N GLU A 479 5.37 -10.51 -1.18
CA GLU A 479 6.08 -10.42 -2.45
C GLU A 479 5.25 -11.11 -3.54
N ALA A 480 4.75 -10.32 -4.49
CA ALA A 480 4.01 -10.83 -5.64
C ALA A 480 4.98 -11.20 -6.78
N SER A 481 4.76 -12.35 -7.41
CA SER A 481 5.71 -12.96 -8.35
C SER A 481 7.08 -13.20 -7.72
N ALA A 482 7.08 -13.71 -6.49
CA ALA A 482 8.29 -13.91 -5.68
C ALA A 482 9.28 -14.90 -6.32
N ARG A 483 8.86 -15.65 -7.35
CA ARG A 483 9.63 -16.73 -7.96
C ARG A 483 10.13 -17.68 -6.88
N SER A 484 11.42 -17.90 -6.79
CA SER A 484 12.00 -18.77 -5.79
C SER A 484 12.38 -18.04 -4.48
N ALA A 485 11.87 -16.82 -4.28
CA ALA A 485 12.01 -15.98 -3.09
C ALA A 485 13.46 -15.61 -2.73
N VAL A 486 14.27 -15.26 -3.73
CA VAL A 486 15.65 -14.78 -3.49
C VAL A 486 15.66 -13.43 -2.75
N THR A 487 14.72 -12.55 -3.08
CA THR A 487 14.50 -11.30 -2.34
C THR A 487 14.04 -11.56 -0.92
N GLY A 488 13.04 -12.43 -0.74
CA GLY A 488 12.64 -12.93 0.58
C GLY A 488 13.80 -13.46 1.42
N LEU A 489 14.66 -14.30 0.85
CA LEU A 489 15.86 -14.81 1.52
C LEU A 489 16.75 -13.67 2.02
N PHE A 490 17.05 -12.69 1.16
CA PHE A 490 17.90 -11.55 1.51
C PHE A 490 17.35 -10.74 2.69
N LEU A 491 16.03 -10.55 2.74
CA LEU A 491 15.35 -9.84 3.82
C LEU A 491 15.33 -10.65 5.12
N LEU A 492 15.01 -11.94 5.04
CA LEU A 492 14.92 -12.83 6.20
C LEU A 492 16.28 -13.14 6.83
N GLU A 493 17.39 -13.05 6.08
CA GLU A 493 18.74 -13.07 6.62
C GLU A 493 19.06 -11.87 7.53
N ARG A 494 18.28 -10.78 7.44
CA ARG A 494 18.53 -9.50 8.14
C ARG A 494 17.45 -9.13 9.16
N LEU A 495 16.28 -9.74 9.06
CA LEU A 495 15.11 -9.41 9.87
C LEU A 495 14.56 -10.67 10.53
N ASP A 496 14.31 -10.60 11.83
CA ASP A 496 13.77 -11.72 12.59
C ASP A 496 12.22 -11.72 12.66
N ALA A 497 11.67 -12.74 13.32
CA ALA A 497 10.24 -12.97 13.52
C ALA A 497 9.47 -11.81 14.13
N SER A 498 10.13 -11.04 15.00
CA SER A 498 9.54 -9.88 15.66
C SER A 498 9.46 -8.68 14.71
N GLN A 499 10.27 -8.69 13.64
CA GLN A 499 10.40 -7.60 12.69
C GLN A 499 9.60 -7.82 11.41
N LEU A 500 9.59 -9.04 10.86
CA LEU A 500 9.01 -9.32 9.54
C LEU A 500 8.21 -10.63 9.52
N GLN A 501 7.01 -10.56 8.95
CA GLN A 501 6.22 -11.70 8.49
C GLN A 501 6.18 -11.67 6.97
N TYR A 502 6.83 -12.63 6.33
CA TYR A 502 7.03 -12.65 4.88
C TYR A 502 6.13 -13.69 4.19
N ILE A 503 5.48 -13.31 3.09
CA ILE A 503 4.66 -14.20 2.27
C ILE A 503 5.13 -14.10 0.81
N ALA A 504 5.58 -15.23 0.25
CA ALA A 504 5.88 -15.36 -1.18
C ALA A 504 4.66 -15.83 -1.96
N LEU A 505 4.22 -15.05 -2.96
CA LEU A 505 3.17 -15.44 -3.90
C LEU A 505 3.74 -15.59 -5.31
N ASP A 506 3.52 -16.73 -5.95
CA ASP A 506 3.86 -16.94 -7.36
C ASP A 506 2.81 -17.81 -8.05
N ALA A 507 2.55 -17.55 -9.34
CA ALA A 507 1.61 -18.33 -10.14
C ALA A 507 2.16 -19.72 -10.51
N SER A 508 3.49 -19.90 -10.47
CA SER A 508 4.17 -21.16 -10.76
C SER A 508 4.31 -22.01 -9.50
N GLN A 509 3.63 -23.15 -9.45
CA GLN A 509 3.75 -24.12 -8.35
C GLN A 509 5.19 -24.59 -8.14
N ALA A 510 5.98 -24.74 -9.22
CA ALA A 510 7.38 -25.10 -9.14
C ALA A 510 8.24 -24.01 -8.47
N MET A 511 7.90 -22.73 -8.66
CA MET A 511 8.59 -21.62 -8.00
C MET A 511 8.23 -21.55 -6.52
N VAL A 512 6.95 -21.75 -6.17
CA VAL A 512 6.48 -21.80 -4.77
C VAL A 512 7.17 -22.91 -3.97
N LEU A 513 7.30 -24.11 -4.55
CA LEU A 513 8.02 -25.22 -3.90
C LEU A 513 9.48 -24.87 -3.64
N LYS A 514 10.16 -24.24 -4.61
CA LYS A 514 11.55 -23.79 -4.44
C LYS A 514 11.71 -22.68 -3.41
N ALA A 515 10.79 -21.72 -3.39
CA ALA A 515 10.76 -20.68 -2.36
C ALA A 515 10.62 -21.32 -0.98
N ARG A 516 9.74 -22.32 -0.84
CA ARG A 516 9.59 -23.07 0.42
C ARG A 516 10.85 -23.80 0.83
N GLU A 517 11.54 -24.46 -0.09
CA GLU A 517 12.82 -25.13 0.19
C GLU A 517 13.91 -24.13 0.59
N ARG A 518 14.06 -23.02 -0.16
CA ARG A 518 15.06 -21.99 0.10
C ARG A 518 14.85 -21.30 1.45
N LEU A 519 13.60 -21.09 1.85
CA LEU A 519 13.25 -20.39 3.08
C LEU A 519 13.00 -21.32 4.28
N ALA A 520 13.15 -22.65 4.11
CA ALA A 520 12.82 -23.64 5.14
C ALA A 520 13.57 -23.45 6.48
N GLY A 521 14.72 -22.75 6.48
CA GLY A 521 15.51 -22.46 7.68
C GLY A 521 15.01 -21.27 8.51
N PHE A 522 14.02 -20.52 8.02
CA PHE A 522 13.47 -19.36 8.71
C PHE A 522 12.13 -19.72 9.37
N ALA A 523 11.84 -19.12 10.52
CA ALA A 523 10.67 -19.46 11.33
C ALA A 523 9.35 -18.86 10.81
N HIS A 524 9.33 -18.29 9.60
CA HIS A 524 8.25 -17.45 9.04
C HIS A 524 7.48 -18.16 7.94
#